data_AF-A0A2S1SLR1-F1
#
_entry.id   AF-A0A2S1SLR1-F1
#
_cell.length_a   1.000
_cell.length_b   1.000
_cell.length_c   1.000
_cell.angle_alpha   90.00
_cell.angle_beta   90.00
_cell.angle_gamma   90.00
#
_symmetry.space_group_name_H-M   'P 1'
#
loop_
_entity.id
_entity.type
_entity.pdbx_description
1 polymer ?
#
loop_
_entity_poly.entity_id
_entity_poly.type
_entity_poly.pdbx_seq_one_letter_code
_entity_poly.pdbx_strand_id
1 'polypeptide(L)' 'MKRRIKRSRKNSKRKNRLGVKNSLVNNINARRRKGVARSKRKSHISKKAYKAMRENWKK' A
#
# COMPACT_ATOMS: atom_id res chain seq x y z
N MET A 1 6.21 -42.60 0.46
CA MET A 1 4.90 -42.07 0.02
C MET A 1 4.94 -40.53 0.07
N LYS A 2 4.91 -39.83 -1.07
CA LYS A 2 5.08 -38.36 -1.13
C LYS A 2 3.85 -37.66 -0.51
N ARG A 3 4.05 -36.85 0.53
CA ARG A 3 2.98 -36.02 1.14
C ARG A 3 2.38 -35.13 0.06
N ARG A 4 1.11 -35.38 -0.26
CA ARG A 4 0.32 -34.59 -1.20
C ARG A 4 0.20 -33.18 -0.63
N ILE A 5 1.01 -32.24 -1.12
CA ILE A 5 0.92 -30.82 -0.76
C ILE A 5 -0.49 -30.36 -1.15
N LYS A 6 -1.35 -30.09 -0.17
CA LYS A 6 -2.68 -29.53 -0.40
C LYS A 6 -2.49 -28.19 -1.12
N ARG A 7 -2.76 -28.14 -2.42
CA ARG A 7 -2.82 -26.88 -3.18
C ARG A 7 -3.94 -26.05 -2.56
N SER A 8 -3.58 -24.89 -2.00
CA SER A 8 -4.57 -23.99 -1.40
C SER A 8 -5.59 -23.56 -2.45
N ARG A 9 -6.86 -23.54 -2.03
CA ARG A 9 -8.01 -23.24 -2.89
C ARG A 9 -7.81 -21.90 -3.59
N LYS A 10 -8.07 -21.86 -4.90
CA LYS A 10 -7.77 -20.76 -5.84
C LYS A 10 -8.49 -19.42 -5.55
N ASN A 11 -9.26 -19.29 -4.45
CA ASN A 11 -10.19 -18.17 -4.24
C ASN A 11 -10.44 -17.77 -2.76
N SER A 12 -9.40 -17.57 -1.94
CA SER A 12 -9.55 -16.80 -0.69
C SER A 12 -8.83 -15.46 -0.80
N LYS A 13 -9.58 -14.42 -1.20
CA LYS A 13 -9.29 -12.98 -1.05
C LYS A 13 -7.80 -12.68 -0.73
N ARG A 14 -6.95 -12.48 -1.76
CA ARG A 14 -5.49 -12.19 -1.63
C ARG A 14 -5.23 -11.11 -0.57
N LYS A 15 -4.97 -11.55 0.66
CA LYS A 15 -4.62 -10.74 1.83
C LYS A 15 -3.16 -11.04 2.18
N ASN A 16 -2.43 -10.06 2.72
CA ASN A 16 -1.04 -10.25 3.12
C ASN A 16 -0.92 -11.10 4.41
N ARG A 17 0.31 -11.33 4.89
CA ARG A 17 0.59 -12.05 6.16
C ARG A 17 -0.09 -11.46 7.40
N LEU A 18 -0.58 -10.22 7.33
CA LEU A 18 -1.34 -9.53 8.40
C LEU A 18 -2.86 -9.59 8.18
N GLY A 19 -3.35 -10.34 7.19
CA GLY A 19 -4.78 -10.46 6.88
C GLY A 19 -5.40 -9.24 6.18
N VAL A 20 -4.58 -8.28 5.73
CA VAL A 20 -5.01 -7.04 5.08
C VAL A 20 -5.03 -7.19 3.56
N LYS A 21 -6.15 -6.81 2.92
CA LYS A 21 -6.37 -6.93 1.47
C LYS A 21 -5.52 -5.91 0.67
N ASN A 22 -5.41 -4.69 1.18
CA ASN A 22 -4.71 -3.57 0.56
C ASN A 22 -3.62 -3.04 1.50
N SER A 23 -2.55 -3.82 1.70
CA SER A 23 -1.42 -3.35 2.50
C SER A 23 -0.76 -2.12 1.87
N LEU A 24 -0.16 -1.27 2.69
CA LEU A 24 0.58 -0.09 2.22
C LEU A 24 1.61 -0.46 1.15
N VAL A 25 2.38 -1.52 1.40
CA VAL A 25 3.41 -2.04 0.48
C VAL A 25 2.79 -2.50 -0.84
N ASN A 26 1.63 -3.17 -0.81
CA ASN A 26 0.94 -3.61 -2.02
C ASN A 26 0.47 -2.42 -2.85
N ASN A 27 -0.06 -1.37 -2.20
CA ASN A 27 -0.49 -0.14 -2.87
C ASN A 27 0.69 0.60 -3.51
N ILE A 28 1.81 0.72 -2.79
CA ILE A 28 3.05 1.32 -3.32
C ILE A 28 3.53 0.54 -4.56
N ASN A 29 3.64 -0.79 -4.46
CA ASN A 29 4.09 -1.63 -5.57
C ASN A 29 3.11 -1.61 -6.75
N ALA A 30 1.80 -1.58 -6.49
CA ALA A 30 0.79 -1.42 -7.54
C ALA A 30 0.94 -0.09 -8.29
N ARG A 31 1.17 1.02 -7.58
CA ARG A 31 1.42 2.33 -8.20
C ARG A 31 2.71 2.36 -9.02
N ARG A 32 3.78 1.71 -8.54
CA ARG A 32 5.04 1.56 -9.27
C ARG A 32 4.85 0.78 -10.57
N ARG A 33 4.18 -0.39 -10.52
CA ARG A 33 3.87 -1.19 -11.72
C ARG A 33 3.00 -0.44 -12.74
N LYS A 34 2.06 0.38 -12.26
CA LYS A 34 1.21 1.24 -13.10
C LYS A 34 1.92 2.47 -13.66
N GLY A 35 3.16 2.75 -13.28
CA GLY A 35 3.89 3.96 -13.71
C GLY A 35 3.37 5.28 -13.11
N VAL A 36 2.37 5.26 -12.23
CA VAL A 36 1.75 6.45 -11.61
C VAL A 36 2.37 6.82 -10.26
N ALA A 37 3.59 6.33 -10.01
CA ALA A 37 4.37 6.72 -8.84
C ALA A 37 4.81 8.19 -8.98
N ARG A 38 4.64 8.98 -7.91
CA ARG A 38 5.09 10.38 -7.91
C ARG A 38 6.62 10.41 -7.88
N SER A 39 7.24 11.31 -8.63
CA SER A 39 8.67 11.60 -8.49
C SER A 39 8.97 12.16 -7.10
N LYS A 40 10.21 11.99 -6.61
CA LYS A 40 10.62 12.49 -5.29
C LYS A 40 10.32 13.98 -5.10
N ARG A 41 10.56 14.80 -6.13
CA ARG A 41 10.22 16.23 -6.09
C ARG A 41 8.72 16.47 -5.86
N LYS A 42 7.87 15.69 -6.53
CA LYS A 42 6.41 15.77 -6.40
C LYS A 42 5.87 15.06 -5.15
N SER A 43 6.68 14.31 -4.39
CA SER A 43 6.25 13.65 -3.15
C SER A 43 6.47 14.48 -1.89
N HIS A 44 7.06 15.67 -2.00
CA HIS A 44 7.21 16.60 -0.88
C HIS A 44 5.91 17.37 -0.65
N ILE A 45 5.56 17.55 0.62
CA ILE A 45 4.46 18.42 1.04
C ILE A 45 4.93 19.87 0.86
N SER A 46 4.13 20.72 0.21
CA SER A 46 4.47 22.14 0.10
C SER A 46 4.40 22.82 1.47
N LYS A 47 5.16 23.90 1.66
CA LYS A 47 5.15 24.66 2.92
C LYS A 47 3.72 25.09 3.31
N LYS A 48 2.91 25.51 2.33
CA LYS A 48 1.50 25.87 2.51
C LYS A 48 0.65 24.69 3.00
N ALA A 49 0.80 23.52 2.38
CA ALA A 49 0.09 22.31 2.79
C ALA A 49 0.50 21.85 4.19
N TYR A 50 1.79 21.96 4.54
CA TYR A 50 2.28 21.64 5.89
C TYR A 50 1.69 22.58 6.95
N LYS A 51 1.63 23.89 6.67
CA LYS A 51 0.99 24.87 7.56
C LYS A 51 -0.48 24.53 7.85
N ALA A 52 -1.25 24.25 6.79
CA ALA A 52 -2.66 23.87 6.93
C ALA A 52 -2.86 22.54 7.68
N MET A 53 -1.96 21.57 7.50
CA MET A 53 -1.97 20.31 8.25
C MET A 53 -1.72 20.55 9.74
N ARG A 54 -0.75 21.40 10.09
CA ARG A 54 -0.42 21.74 11.48
C ARG A 54 -1.54 22.48 12.19
N GLU A 55 -2.15 23.47 11.54
CA GLU A 55 -3.23 24.28 12.11
C GLU A 55 -4.48 23.45 12.43
N ASN A 56 -4.78 22.44 11.60
CA ASN A 56 -5.92 21.54 11.81
C ASN A 56 -5.54 20.24 12.54
N TRP A 57 -4.32 20.11 13.05
CA TRP A 57 -3.85 18.87 13.70
C TRP A 57 -4.47 18.64 15.08
N LYS A 58 -4.85 19.71 15.78
CA LYS A 58 -5.33 19.69 17.17
C LYS A 58 -6.84 19.89 17.33
N LYS A 59 -7.59 19.88 16.22
CA LYS A 59 -9.05 19.96 16.27
C LYS A 59 -9.68 18.61 16.59
#